data_AF-A0A952J4F6-F1
#
_entry.id   AF-A0A952J4F6-F1
#
_cell.length_a   1.000
_cell.length_b   1.000
_cell.length_c   1.000
_cell.angle_alpha   90.00
_cell.angle_beta   90.00
_cell.angle_gamma   90.00
#
_symmetry.space_group_name_H-M   'P 1'
#
loop_
_entity.id
_entity.type
_entity.pdbx_description
1 polymer ?
#
loop_
_entity_poly.entity_id
_entity_poly.type
_entity_poly.pdbx_seq_one_letter_code
_entity_poly.pdbx_strand_id
1 'polypeptide(L)'
;MSSTKILLLLCAFTTVLMSCEHRVTMETTVHADGQLDKQIFLEVEKKQKKVKESFIHFVDSAHLADWQAIDSTQLPPYLKPKEGKKYVGYRKHFESAEAANEHLALPNDSLFRVTSSFKKKFRWFFTYIAYSDTYHAINRLSLSRKDFFTTEDFQFIERLPAEGKHISPADSLYLKLLNEKITDHYGNRAFFEEYFNLLLAEVRQLPDGAWQEKLKTGKESLYRKMVSDKDLPDNFLQLYADSLNIPVKLTNPQFAADQKRLENKINFITTAYDGKYRHTLHMPGPIVSTNADSVAGNSAYWAPPAIKFLLTNYEMKAESRKINYWAFAITLLVMGAAGWLLRKRE
;
A
#
# COMPACT_ATOMS: atom_id res chain seq x y z
N MET A 1 32.26 -16.87 20.44
CA MET A 1 30.80 -16.95 20.16
C MET A 1 30.48 -15.87 19.15
N SER A 2 30.01 -16.27 17.97
CA SER A 2 30.11 -15.51 16.72
C SER A 2 29.31 -14.19 16.75
N SER A 3 30.04 -13.07 16.72
CA SER A 3 29.54 -11.72 16.50
C SER A 3 29.12 -11.58 15.03
N THR A 4 27.87 -11.93 14.71
CA THR A 4 27.30 -11.63 13.40
C THR A 4 26.99 -10.13 13.34
N LYS A 5 27.81 -9.40 12.60
CA LYS A 5 27.67 -7.97 12.30
C LYS A 5 26.33 -7.74 11.58
N ILE A 6 25.32 -7.23 12.29
CA ILE A 6 24.12 -6.61 11.70
C ILE A 6 24.38 -5.11 11.72
N LEU A 7 25.21 -4.67 10.79
CA LEU A 7 25.52 -3.26 10.52
C LEU A 7 24.65 -2.86 9.33
N LEU A 8 23.43 -2.31 9.52
CA LEU A 8 22.65 -1.80 8.37
C LEU A 8 21.40 -0.91 8.63
N LEU A 9 21.07 -0.45 9.84
CA LEU A 9 19.73 0.15 10.05
C LEU A 9 19.64 1.64 10.40
N LEU A 10 20.74 2.39 10.47
CA LEU A 10 20.71 3.86 10.56
C LEU A 10 21.45 4.59 9.42
N CYS A 11 22.35 3.91 8.69
CA CYS A 11 23.07 4.50 7.56
C CYS A 11 22.25 4.60 6.25
N ALA A 12 21.01 4.11 6.20
CA ALA A 12 20.24 4.03 4.95
C ALA A 12 19.67 5.38 4.46
N PHE A 13 19.80 6.48 5.22
CA PHE A 13 19.21 7.75 4.79
C PHE A 13 20.17 8.69 4.04
N THR A 14 21.48 8.40 3.99
CA THR A 14 22.42 9.29 3.25
C THR A 14 23.44 8.61 2.33
N THR A 15 23.30 7.31 2.08
CA THR A 15 23.88 6.70 0.89
C THR A 15 22.86 6.70 -0.22
N VAL A 16 23.05 7.61 -1.18
CA VAL A 16 22.64 7.50 -2.58
C VAL A 16 22.07 6.12 -2.96
N LEU A 17 20.74 6.07 -3.15
CA LEU A 17 20.08 5.50 -4.33
C LEU A 17 20.73 4.26 -4.97
N MET A 18 21.02 3.20 -4.21
CA MET A 18 20.93 1.85 -4.74
C MET A 18 19.58 1.25 -4.35
N SER A 19 18.51 1.99 -4.68
CA SER A 19 17.15 1.49 -4.61
C SER A 19 17.07 0.32 -5.58
N CYS A 20 16.91 -0.90 -5.06
CA CYS A 20 16.51 -2.01 -5.89
C CYS A 20 15.03 -1.79 -6.22
N GLU A 21 14.75 -0.93 -7.20
CA GLU A 21 13.40 -0.71 -7.72
C GLU A 21 12.76 -2.08 -8.00
N HIS A 22 11.68 -2.39 -7.27
CA HIS A 22 10.90 -3.59 -7.49
C HIS A 22 9.57 -3.22 -8.12
N ARG A 23 9.07 -4.10 -8.97
CA ARG A 23 7.84 -3.87 -9.74
C ARG A 23 6.77 -4.79 -9.19
N VAL A 24 5.67 -4.19 -8.78
CA VAL A 24 4.51 -4.88 -8.21
C VAL A 24 3.36 -4.70 -9.17
N THR A 25 2.74 -5.79 -9.58
CA THR A 25 1.51 -5.76 -10.37
C THR A 25 0.41 -6.49 -9.61
N MET A 26 -0.72 -5.82 -9.41
CA MET A 26 -1.93 -6.43 -8.87
C MET A 26 -3.00 -6.48 -9.94
N GLU A 27 -3.67 -7.61 -10.09
CA GLU A 27 -4.81 -7.77 -10.98
C GLU A 27 -6.00 -8.30 -10.21
N THR A 28 -7.17 -7.71 -10.45
CA THR A 28 -8.44 -8.23 -9.94
C THR A 28 -9.39 -8.48 -11.10
N THR A 29 -9.87 -9.72 -11.22
CA THR A 29 -11.03 -10.04 -12.06
C THR A 29 -12.28 -10.03 -11.21
N VAL A 30 -13.26 -9.23 -11.62
CA VAL A 30 -14.54 -9.06 -10.94
C VAL A 30 -15.61 -9.85 -11.68
N HIS A 31 -16.28 -10.77 -10.99
CA HIS A 31 -17.37 -11.54 -11.55
C HIS A 31 -18.73 -10.84 -11.35
N ALA A 32 -19.72 -11.22 -12.15
CA ALA A 32 -21.02 -10.54 -12.17
C ALA A 32 -21.89 -10.81 -10.92
N ASP A 33 -21.53 -11.83 -10.15
CA ASP A 33 -22.12 -12.23 -8.87
C ASP A 33 -21.43 -11.59 -7.66
N GLY A 34 -20.23 -11.04 -7.82
CA GLY A 34 -19.46 -10.40 -6.76
C GLY A 34 -18.24 -11.19 -6.31
N GLN A 35 -18.00 -12.38 -6.87
CA GLN A 35 -16.77 -13.13 -6.65
C GLN A 35 -15.57 -12.39 -7.27
N LEU A 36 -14.38 -12.63 -6.73
CA LEU A 36 -13.13 -11.97 -7.14
C LEU A 36 -12.02 -12.99 -7.34
N ASP A 37 -11.28 -12.87 -8.44
CA ASP A 37 -9.97 -13.51 -8.57
C ASP A 37 -8.89 -12.44 -8.48
N LYS A 38 -8.04 -12.51 -7.46
CA LYS A 38 -6.93 -11.58 -7.26
C LYS A 38 -5.60 -12.25 -7.57
N GLN A 39 -4.73 -11.52 -8.25
CA GLN A 39 -3.38 -11.95 -8.60
C GLN A 39 -2.38 -10.86 -8.20
N ILE A 40 -1.24 -11.28 -7.66
CA ILE A 40 -0.14 -10.37 -7.29
C ILE A 40 1.13 -10.92 -7.92
N PHE A 41 1.82 -10.07 -8.68
CA PHE A 41 3.09 -10.37 -9.32
C PHE A 41 4.18 -9.45 -8.78
N LEU A 42 5.34 -10.02 -8.52
CA LEU A 42 6.53 -9.30 -8.06
C LEU A 42 7.72 -9.63 -8.97
N GLU A 43 8.43 -8.60 -9.40
CA GLU A 43 9.72 -8.74 -10.07
C GLU A 43 10.82 -9.00 -9.03
N VAL A 44 11.52 -10.13 -9.18
CA VAL A 44 12.57 -10.59 -8.26
C VAL A 44 13.85 -10.97 -9.03
N GLU A 45 14.96 -11.09 -8.32
CA GLU A 45 16.21 -11.54 -8.92
C GLU A 45 16.10 -13.00 -9.41
N LYS A 46 16.66 -13.31 -10.59
CA LYS A 46 16.54 -14.65 -11.19
C LYS A 46 17.13 -15.74 -10.29
N LYS A 47 18.22 -15.42 -9.58
CA LYS A 47 18.93 -16.30 -8.63
C LYS A 47 18.31 -16.34 -7.23
N GLN A 48 17.24 -15.58 -6.97
CA GLN A 48 16.62 -15.52 -5.64
C GLN A 48 16.00 -16.88 -5.28
N LYS A 49 16.56 -17.51 -4.24
CA LYS A 49 16.12 -18.82 -3.75
C LYS A 49 14.89 -18.73 -2.85
N LYS A 50 14.79 -17.66 -2.07
CA LYS A 50 13.72 -17.46 -1.07
C LYS A 50 12.64 -16.51 -1.55
N VAL A 51 11.98 -16.90 -2.63
CA VAL A 51 10.98 -16.07 -3.32
C VAL A 51 9.75 -15.77 -2.44
N LYS A 52 9.35 -16.72 -1.58
CA LYS A 52 8.23 -16.50 -0.62
C LYS A 52 8.49 -15.33 0.32
N GLU A 53 9.76 -15.13 0.71
CA GLU A 53 10.16 -14.03 1.59
C GLU A 53 10.05 -12.66 0.89
N SER A 54 9.97 -12.62 -0.44
CA SER A 54 9.76 -11.37 -1.18
C SER A 54 8.33 -10.84 -1.10
N PHE A 55 7.36 -11.69 -0.74
CA PHE A 55 5.94 -11.33 -0.65
C PHE A 55 5.51 -10.90 0.76
N ILE A 56 6.41 -10.89 1.73
CA ILE A 56 6.11 -10.65 3.16
C ILE A 56 5.49 -9.28 3.45
N HIS A 57 5.53 -8.36 2.49
CA HIS A 57 4.87 -7.07 2.57
C HIS A 57 3.53 -7.03 1.85
N PHE A 58 3.21 -8.00 0.98
CA PHE A 58 2.01 -7.99 0.13
C PHE A 58 0.98 -9.04 0.57
N VAL A 59 1.46 -10.16 1.08
CA VAL A 59 0.64 -11.26 1.58
C VAL A 59 1.20 -11.65 2.93
N ASP A 60 0.33 -11.80 3.92
CA ASP A 60 0.74 -12.35 5.21
C ASP A 60 1.36 -13.74 4.99
N SER A 61 2.59 -13.95 5.44
CA SER A 61 3.29 -15.21 5.25
C SER A 61 2.58 -16.38 5.94
N ALA A 62 1.82 -16.12 7.00
CA ALA A 62 0.96 -17.12 7.65
C ALA A 62 -0.19 -17.58 6.75
N HIS A 63 -0.68 -16.70 5.87
CA HIS A 63 -1.78 -16.94 4.94
C HIS A 63 -1.32 -17.18 3.50
N LEU A 64 -0.01 -17.12 3.22
CA LEU A 64 0.54 -17.36 1.88
C LEU A 64 0.24 -18.78 1.39
N ALA A 65 0.06 -19.74 2.30
CA ALA A 65 -0.36 -21.10 1.96
C ALA A 65 -1.76 -21.13 1.30
N ASP A 66 -2.60 -20.14 1.58
CA ASP A 66 -3.95 -20.02 1.04
C ASP A 66 -3.96 -19.41 -0.37
N TRP A 67 -2.79 -19.09 -0.92
CA TRP A 67 -2.57 -18.58 -2.27
C TRP A 67 -1.92 -19.63 -3.14
N GLN A 68 -2.42 -19.76 -4.37
CA GLN A 68 -1.84 -20.65 -5.36
C GLN A 68 -0.71 -19.94 -6.10
N ALA A 69 0.48 -20.53 -6.12
CA ALA A 69 1.58 -20.05 -6.94
C ALA A 69 1.24 -20.18 -8.44
N ILE A 70 1.55 -19.15 -9.22
CA ILE A 70 1.34 -19.14 -10.67
C ILE A 70 2.60 -19.70 -11.34
N ASP A 71 2.41 -20.67 -12.24
CA ASP A 71 3.51 -21.22 -13.04
C ASP A 71 4.12 -20.12 -13.93
N SER A 72 5.45 -20.12 -14.06
CA SER A 72 6.19 -19.22 -14.96
C SER A 72 5.66 -19.19 -16.41
N THR A 73 5.08 -20.29 -16.89
CA THR A 73 4.49 -20.43 -18.23
C THR A 73 3.12 -19.75 -18.35
N GLN A 74 2.46 -19.47 -17.23
CA GLN A 74 1.14 -18.84 -17.15
C GLN A 74 1.21 -17.35 -16.80
N LEU A 75 2.42 -16.79 -16.73
CA LEU A 75 2.60 -15.36 -16.50
C LEU A 75 2.02 -14.55 -17.65
N PRO A 76 1.34 -13.42 -17.36
CA PRO A 76 0.83 -12.54 -18.40
C PRO A 76 1.94 -12.08 -19.39
N PRO A 77 1.73 -12.16 -20.72
CA PRO A 77 2.75 -11.85 -21.72
C PRO A 77 3.31 -10.42 -21.67
N TYR A 78 2.57 -9.49 -21.07
CA TYR A 78 2.98 -8.10 -20.93
C TYR A 78 4.01 -7.90 -19.80
N LEU A 79 4.19 -8.88 -18.90
CA LEU A 79 5.18 -8.84 -17.83
C LEU A 79 6.57 -9.14 -18.40
N LYS A 80 7.29 -8.08 -18.76
CA LYS A 80 8.65 -8.16 -19.29
C LYS A 80 9.66 -7.87 -18.18
N PRO A 81 10.36 -8.88 -17.64
CA PRO A 81 11.35 -8.66 -16.59
C PRO A 81 12.55 -7.90 -17.14
N LYS A 82 13.18 -7.07 -16.30
CA LYS A 82 14.51 -6.51 -16.59
C LYS A 82 15.56 -7.63 -16.69
N GLU A 83 16.69 -7.33 -17.32
CA GLU A 83 17.82 -8.26 -17.40
C GLU A 83 18.23 -8.76 -16.00
N GLY A 84 18.49 -10.07 -15.86
CA GLY A 84 18.82 -10.68 -14.58
C GLY A 84 17.64 -10.93 -13.63
N LYS A 85 16.42 -10.46 -13.97
CA LYS A 85 15.21 -10.60 -13.13
C LYS A 85 14.20 -11.60 -13.71
N LYS A 86 13.19 -11.94 -12.91
CA LYS A 86 12.00 -12.75 -13.29
C LYS A 86 10.78 -12.26 -12.52
N TYR A 87 9.58 -12.55 -13.02
CA TYR A 87 8.35 -12.38 -12.24
C TYR A 87 8.00 -13.66 -11.51
N VAL A 88 7.42 -13.49 -10.32
CA VAL A 88 6.72 -14.56 -9.59
C VAL A 88 5.32 -14.05 -9.27
N GLY A 89 4.33 -14.93 -9.37
CA GLY A 89 2.93 -14.59 -9.15
C GLY A 89 2.24 -15.53 -8.17
N TYR A 90 1.27 -14.98 -7.46
CA TYR A 90 0.32 -15.73 -6.64
C TYR A 90 -1.11 -15.33 -7.02
N ARG A 91 -2.03 -16.29 -6.99
CA ARG A 91 -3.47 -16.06 -7.22
C ARG A 91 -4.32 -16.63 -6.10
N LYS A 92 -5.45 -15.98 -5.84
CA LYS A 92 -6.46 -16.44 -4.89
C LYS A 92 -7.86 -16.04 -5.33
N HIS A 93 -8.78 -16.98 -5.22
CA HIS A 93 -10.22 -16.77 -5.41
C HIS A 93 -10.85 -16.33 -4.09
N PHE A 94 -11.81 -15.41 -4.18
CA PHE A 94 -12.63 -14.94 -3.06
C PHE A 94 -14.10 -14.97 -3.46
N GLU A 95 -14.93 -15.48 -2.54
CA GLU A 95 -16.38 -15.56 -2.74
C GLU A 95 -17.06 -14.18 -2.79
N SER A 96 -16.43 -13.15 -2.19
CA SER A 96 -16.94 -11.79 -2.22
C SER A 96 -15.85 -10.75 -1.92
N ALA A 97 -16.20 -9.47 -2.07
CA ALA A 97 -15.36 -8.36 -1.63
C ALA A 97 -15.13 -8.35 -0.11
N GLU A 98 -16.12 -8.75 0.67
CA GLU A 98 -16.01 -8.88 2.14
C GLU A 98 -15.00 -9.96 2.52
N ALA A 99 -15.06 -11.14 1.89
CA ALA A 99 -14.09 -12.21 2.09
C ALA A 99 -12.66 -11.78 1.69
N ALA A 100 -12.52 -11.00 0.62
CA ALA A 100 -11.24 -10.40 0.25
C ALA A 100 -10.74 -9.41 1.33
N ASN A 101 -11.63 -8.61 1.91
CA ASN A 101 -11.28 -7.64 2.95
C ASN A 101 -10.84 -8.30 4.26
N GLU A 102 -11.50 -9.36 4.68
CA GLU A 102 -11.10 -10.14 5.86
C GLU A 102 -9.67 -10.70 5.73
N HIS A 103 -9.22 -10.94 4.50
CA HIS A 103 -7.89 -11.48 4.21
C HIS A 103 -6.84 -10.39 3.91
N LEU A 104 -7.20 -9.30 3.24
CA LEU A 104 -6.26 -8.31 2.67
C LEU A 104 -6.29 -6.95 3.38
N ALA A 105 -7.30 -6.66 4.18
CA ALA A 105 -7.42 -5.39 4.92
C ALA A 105 -7.05 -5.52 6.40
N LEU A 106 -6.44 -6.64 6.81
CA LEU A 106 -6.03 -6.87 8.19
C LEU A 106 -5.14 -5.73 8.71
N PRO A 107 -5.35 -5.27 9.95
CA PRO A 107 -4.56 -4.18 10.54
C PRO A 107 -3.16 -4.68 10.95
N ASN A 108 -2.32 -4.98 9.97
CA ASN A 108 -0.91 -5.34 10.16
C ASN A 108 -0.04 -4.22 9.63
N ASP A 109 0.85 -3.67 10.45
CA ASP A 109 1.68 -2.50 10.12
C ASP A 109 2.81 -2.79 9.12
N SER A 110 3.15 -4.05 8.85
CA SER A 110 4.17 -4.45 7.88
C SER A 110 3.63 -4.99 6.56
N LEU A 111 2.31 -4.93 6.35
CA LEU A 111 1.64 -5.43 5.14
C LEU A 111 0.91 -4.33 4.37
N PHE A 112 0.91 -4.43 3.05
CA PHE A 112 -0.01 -3.74 2.17
C PHE A 112 -1.43 -4.10 2.56
N ARG A 113 -2.27 -3.07 2.68
CA ARG A 113 -3.69 -3.24 2.97
C ARG A 113 -4.46 -2.80 1.75
N VAL A 114 -5.33 -3.68 1.29
CA VAL A 114 -6.23 -3.41 0.16
C VAL A 114 -7.65 -3.69 0.60
N THR A 115 -8.55 -2.72 0.43
CA THR A 115 -9.98 -2.89 0.67
C THR A 115 -10.74 -2.84 -0.64
N SER A 116 -11.48 -3.90 -0.92
CA SER A 116 -12.37 -4.04 -2.06
C SER A 116 -13.80 -3.61 -1.71
N SER A 117 -14.49 -2.96 -2.65
CA SER A 117 -15.93 -2.69 -2.57
C SER A 117 -16.62 -3.18 -3.83
N PHE A 118 -17.74 -3.89 -3.68
CA PHE A 118 -18.58 -4.34 -4.79
C PHE A 118 -20.02 -3.88 -4.60
N LYS A 119 -20.60 -3.27 -5.63
CA LYS A 119 -22.00 -2.84 -5.63
C LYS A 119 -22.67 -3.18 -6.96
N LYS A 120 -23.82 -3.83 -6.87
CA LYS A 120 -24.65 -4.20 -8.01
C LYS A 120 -25.96 -3.44 -7.97
N LYS A 121 -26.27 -2.70 -9.04
CA LYS A 121 -27.51 -1.94 -9.19
C LYS A 121 -28.29 -2.43 -10.40
N PHE A 122 -29.40 -3.11 -10.15
CA PHE A 122 -30.31 -3.52 -11.20
C PHE A 122 -31.13 -2.33 -11.73
N ARG A 123 -31.22 -2.24 -13.05
CA ARG A 123 -32.28 -1.51 -13.78
C ARG A 123 -32.86 -2.48 -14.81
N TRP A 124 -34.13 -2.31 -15.19
CA TRP A 124 -34.85 -3.28 -16.01
C TRP A 124 -34.02 -3.87 -17.16
N PHE A 125 -33.50 -3.03 -18.06
CA PHE A 125 -32.70 -3.46 -19.21
C PHE A 125 -31.19 -3.64 -18.94
N PHE A 126 -30.67 -3.07 -17.86
CA PHE A 126 -29.24 -3.01 -17.60
C PHE A 126 -28.92 -3.19 -16.13
N THR A 127 -27.93 -4.03 -15.84
CA THR A 127 -27.34 -4.13 -14.50
C THR A 127 -26.01 -3.39 -14.47
N TYR A 128 -25.85 -2.47 -13.54
CA TYR A 128 -24.61 -1.73 -13.30
C TYR A 128 -23.83 -2.40 -12.18
N ILE A 129 -22.54 -2.58 -12.39
CA ILE A 129 -21.63 -3.20 -11.43
C ILE A 129 -20.50 -2.21 -11.19
N ALA A 130 -20.46 -1.64 -9.99
CA ALA A 130 -19.40 -0.78 -9.53
C ALA A 130 -18.46 -1.58 -8.62
N TYR A 131 -17.16 -1.46 -8.89
CA TYR A 131 -16.11 -2.07 -8.08
C TYR A 131 -15.00 -1.06 -7.80
N SER A 132 -14.42 -1.14 -6.61
CA SER A 132 -13.19 -0.42 -6.29
C SER A 132 -12.24 -1.25 -5.44
N ASP A 133 -10.94 -1.04 -5.67
CA ASP A 133 -9.87 -1.44 -4.77
C ASP A 133 -9.23 -0.17 -4.19
N THR A 134 -9.10 -0.12 -2.87
CA THR A 134 -8.47 1.00 -2.16
C THR A 134 -7.16 0.54 -1.55
N TYR A 135 -6.05 1.13 -1.99
CA TYR A 135 -4.77 1.01 -1.30
C TYR A 135 -4.79 1.95 -0.10
N HIS A 136 -4.60 1.39 1.09
CA HIS A 136 -4.48 2.23 2.29
C HIS A 136 -3.11 2.89 2.35
N ALA A 137 -3.07 4.04 3.04
CA ALA A 137 -1.83 4.76 3.27
C ALA A 137 -0.71 3.84 3.78
N ILE A 138 0.45 3.91 3.12
CA ILE A 138 1.67 3.21 3.53
C ILE A 138 2.15 3.75 4.88
N ASN A 139 2.13 5.07 5.04
CA ASN A 139 2.59 5.74 6.24
C ASN A 139 1.64 5.43 7.41
N ARG A 140 2.20 4.77 8.43
CA ARG A 140 1.51 4.35 9.67
C ARG A 140 2.22 4.88 10.92
N LEU A 141 2.99 5.93 10.74
CA LEU A 141 3.65 6.63 11.83
C LEU A 141 2.64 7.50 12.56
N SER A 142 2.84 7.67 13.85
CA SER A 142 1.94 8.39 14.75
C SER A 142 1.97 9.91 14.54
N LEU A 143 3.04 10.46 13.96
CA LEU A 143 3.19 11.89 13.75
C LEU A 143 2.13 12.42 12.77
N SER A 144 1.37 13.41 13.23
CA SER A 144 0.39 14.13 12.42
C SER A 144 1.03 14.75 11.18
N ARG A 145 0.36 14.59 10.05
CA ARG A 145 0.75 15.15 8.76
C ARG A 145 0.37 16.63 8.61
N LYS A 146 -0.58 17.10 9.42
CA LYS A 146 -1.20 18.44 9.27
C LYS A 146 -0.23 19.59 9.46
N ASP A 147 0.78 19.39 10.30
CA ASP A 147 1.78 20.43 10.61
C ASP A 147 2.87 20.53 9.53
N PHE A 148 2.88 19.57 8.61
CA PHE A 148 3.87 19.47 7.54
C PHE A 148 3.23 19.80 6.21
N PHE A 149 2.14 19.13 5.82
CA PHE A 149 1.58 19.20 4.47
C PHE A 149 0.39 20.14 4.35
N THR A 150 0.36 20.91 3.26
CA THR A 150 -0.77 21.81 2.96
C THR A 150 -1.83 21.10 2.11
N THR A 151 -2.95 21.78 1.86
CA THR A 151 -4.00 21.23 0.98
C THR A 151 -3.51 21.14 -0.46
N GLU A 152 -2.70 22.10 -0.89
CA GLU A 152 -2.08 22.14 -2.21
C GLU A 152 -1.13 20.96 -2.44
N ASP A 153 -0.42 20.51 -1.41
CA ASP A 153 0.42 19.30 -1.49
C ASP A 153 -0.42 18.07 -1.83
N PHE A 154 -1.56 17.88 -1.16
CA PHE A 154 -2.43 16.73 -1.43
C PHE A 154 -3.09 16.82 -2.81
N GLN A 155 -3.55 18.01 -3.20
CA GLN A 155 -4.10 18.23 -4.56
C GLN A 155 -3.04 17.98 -5.64
N PHE A 156 -1.79 18.36 -5.39
CA PHE A 156 -0.67 18.05 -6.26
C PHE A 156 -0.47 16.55 -6.41
N ILE A 157 -0.43 15.80 -5.30
CA ILE A 157 -0.30 14.34 -5.29
C ILE A 157 -1.44 13.67 -6.08
N GLU A 158 -2.68 14.11 -5.87
CA GLU A 158 -3.85 13.56 -6.55
C GLU A 158 -3.77 13.71 -8.07
N ARG A 159 -3.34 14.88 -8.55
CA ARG A 159 -3.22 15.19 -9.99
C ARG A 159 -1.97 14.62 -10.67
N LEU A 160 -1.04 14.01 -9.93
CA LEU A 160 0.13 13.38 -10.54
C LEU A 160 -0.31 12.37 -11.61
N PRO A 161 0.32 12.35 -12.78
CA PRO A 161 -0.01 11.36 -13.79
C PRO A 161 0.49 9.97 -13.37
N ALA A 162 0.17 8.97 -14.20
CA ALA A 162 0.72 7.63 -14.05
C ALA A 162 2.26 7.64 -14.02
N GLU A 163 2.83 6.68 -13.30
CA GLU A 163 4.26 6.45 -13.15
C GLU A 163 4.97 6.44 -14.52
N GLY A 164 6.01 7.25 -14.65
CA GLY A 164 6.80 7.40 -15.88
C GLY A 164 6.16 8.26 -16.98
N LYS A 165 5.01 8.91 -16.73
CA LYS A 165 4.46 9.91 -17.65
C LYS A 165 5.16 11.26 -17.48
N HIS A 166 5.16 12.03 -18.57
CA HIS A 166 5.75 13.36 -18.59
C HIS A 166 4.98 14.32 -17.67
N ILE A 167 5.72 15.13 -16.92
CA ILE A 167 5.22 16.24 -16.08
C ILE A 167 5.91 17.53 -16.51
N SER A 168 5.27 18.68 -16.26
CA SER A 168 5.87 19.98 -16.59
C SER A 168 7.15 20.22 -15.76
N PRO A 169 8.08 21.09 -16.21
CA PRO A 169 9.26 21.44 -15.42
C PRO A 169 8.90 22.03 -14.05
N ALA A 170 7.83 22.83 -13.98
CA ALA A 170 7.34 23.39 -12.72
C ALA A 170 6.81 22.29 -11.77
N ASP A 171 6.03 21.34 -12.29
CA ASP A 171 5.56 20.20 -11.51
C ASP A 171 6.70 19.29 -11.07
N SER A 172 7.73 19.13 -11.90
CA SER A 172 8.94 18.36 -11.55
C SER A 172 9.69 18.99 -10.38
N LEU A 173 9.86 20.33 -10.40
CA LEU A 173 10.45 21.05 -9.28
C LEU A 173 9.59 20.93 -8.01
N TYR A 174 8.27 21.07 -8.14
CA TYR A 174 7.35 20.90 -7.02
C TYR A 174 7.43 19.49 -6.43
N LEU A 175 7.42 18.45 -7.28
CA LEU A 175 7.56 17.06 -6.84
C LEU A 175 8.88 16.83 -6.11
N LYS A 176 9.99 17.43 -6.57
CA LYS A 176 11.28 17.35 -5.88
C LYS A 176 11.21 17.98 -4.48
N LEU A 177 10.66 19.18 -4.36
CA LEU A 177 10.49 19.86 -3.07
C LEU A 177 9.55 19.10 -2.14
N LEU A 178 8.47 18.53 -2.70
CA LEU A 178 7.54 17.71 -1.94
C LEU A 178 8.21 16.42 -1.46
N ASN A 179 9.05 15.77 -2.27
CA ASN A 179 9.82 14.61 -1.85
C ASN A 179 10.77 14.96 -0.70
N GLU A 180 11.53 16.06 -0.79
CA GLU A 180 12.37 16.56 0.30
C GLU A 180 11.56 16.83 1.58
N LYS A 181 10.39 17.46 1.44
CA LYS A 181 9.46 17.68 2.54
C LYS A 181 8.97 16.37 3.18
N ILE A 182 8.69 15.35 2.37
CA ILE A 182 8.27 14.03 2.82
C ILE A 182 9.40 13.31 3.54
N THR A 183 10.59 13.27 2.97
CA THR A 183 11.70 12.46 3.48
C THR A 183 12.46 13.17 4.59
N ASP A 184 12.88 14.40 4.34
CA ASP A 184 13.92 15.08 5.13
C ASP A 184 13.31 15.88 6.29
N HIS A 185 12.08 16.37 6.12
CA HIS A 185 11.36 17.10 7.16
C HIS A 185 10.39 16.20 7.93
N TYR A 186 9.38 15.65 7.23
CA TYR A 186 8.36 14.83 7.88
C TYR A 186 8.90 13.46 8.29
N GLY A 187 9.54 12.73 7.37
CA GLY A 187 10.00 11.37 7.58
C GLY A 187 10.99 11.24 8.75
N ASN A 188 12.05 12.05 8.73
CA ASN A 188 13.01 12.12 9.82
C ASN A 188 12.36 12.40 11.18
N ARG A 189 11.43 13.38 11.24
CA ARG A 189 10.73 13.70 12.48
C ARG A 189 9.81 12.56 12.91
N ALA A 190 9.06 11.97 11.98
CA ALA A 190 8.11 10.90 12.27
C ALA A 190 8.82 9.65 12.80
N PHE A 191 9.94 9.24 12.20
CA PHE A 191 10.75 8.12 12.70
C PHE A 191 11.34 8.42 14.08
N PHE A 192 11.88 9.63 14.28
CA PHE A 192 12.37 10.05 15.59
C PHE A 192 11.27 9.94 16.66
N GLU A 193 10.07 10.43 16.37
CA GLU A 193 8.93 10.39 17.31
C GLU A 193 8.56 8.96 17.71
N GLU A 194 8.60 7.99 16.78
CA GLU A 194 8.36 6.58 17.12
C GLU A 194 9.43 6.02 18.09
N TYR A 195 10.71 6.24 17.80
CA TYR A 195 11.81 5.78 18.68
C TYR A 195 11.78 6.49 20.04
N PHE A 196 11.48 7.80 20.04
CA PHE A 196 11.32 8.56 21.27
C PHE A 196 10.16 8.02 22.10
N ASN A 197 9.03 7.66 21.46
CA ASN A 197 7.89 7.08 22.13
C ASN A 197 8.18 5.68 22.71
N LEU A 198 9.01 4.87 22.07
CA LEU A 198 9.50 3.61 22.65
C LEU A 198 10.28 3.86 23.95
N LEU A 199 11.24 4.79 23.91
CA LEU A 199 12.00 5.14 25.12
C LEU A 199 11.10 5.74 26.21
N LEU A 200 10.18 6.63 25.84
CA LEU A 200 9.24 7.23 26.77
C LEU A 200 8.32 6.18 27.43
N ALA A 201 7.92 5.14 26.71
CA ALA A 201 7.13 4.05 27.26
C ALA A 201 7.87 3.30 28.38
N GLU A 202 9.18 3.06 28.22
CA GLU A 202 10.01 2.44 29.24
C GLU A 202 10.25 3.37 30.44
N VAL A 203 10.52 4.66 30.19
CA VAL A 203 10.69 5.64 31.27
C VAL A 203 9.42 5.85 32.08
N ARG A 204 8.22 5.68 31.48
CA ARG A 204 6.94 5.73 32.20
C ARG A 204 6.76 4.62 33.24
N GLN A 205 7.50 3.53 33.14
CA GLN A 205 7.46 2.45 34.13
C GLN A 205 8.26 2.78 35.40
N LEU A 206 9.06 3.85 35.38
CA LEU A 206 9.77 4.32 36.56
C LEU A 206 8.79 5.00 37.54
N PRO A 207 9.00 4.86 38.86
CA PRO A 207 8.07 5.37 39.87
C PRO A 207 8.00 6.90 39.95
N ASP A 208 9.02 7.60 39.46
CA ASP A 208 9.12 9.06 39.51
C ASP A 208 8.84 9.69 38.15
N GLY A 209 7.81 10.54 38.09
CA GLY A 209 7.41 11.29 36.90
C GLY A 209 8.46 12.33 36.45
N ALA A 210 9.39 12.73 37.32
CA ALA A 210 10.46 13.68 36.98
C ALA A 210 11.35 13.16 35.84
N TRP A 211 11.54 11.84 35.72
CA TRP A 211 12.30 11.24 34.62
C TRP A 211 11.63 11.45 33.25
N GLN A 212 10.30 11.43 33.22
CA GLN A 212 9.53 11.67 32.00
C GLN A 212 9.71 13.13 31.54
N GLU A 213 9.60 14.08 32.46
CA GLU A 213 9.81 15.51 32.16
C GLU A 213 11.25 15.80 31.74
N LYS A 214 12.23 15.14 32.37
CA LYS A 214 13.64 15.22 31.97
C LYS A 214 13.85 14.72 30.54
N LEU A 215 13.28 13.57 30.20
CA LEU A 215 13.34 13.00 28.85
C LEU A 215 12.67 13.92 27.82
N LYS A 216 11.47 14.43 28.12
CA LYS A 216 10.74 15.37 27.25
C LYS A 216 11.50 16.67 27.02
N THR A 217 12.13 17.22 28.06
CA THR A 217 12.95 18.44 27.96
C THR A 217 14.16 18.22 27.04
N GLY A 218 14.74 17.01 27.05
CA GLY A 218 15.83 16.62 26.16
C GLY A 218 15.41 16.29 24.72
N LYS A 219 14.12 16.15 24.42
CA LYS A 219 13.63 15.63 23.14
C LYS A 219 14.27 16.30 21.91
N GLU A 220 14.29 17.63 21.87
CA GLU A 220 14.84 18.36 20.73
C GLU A 220 16.37 18.26 20.61
N SER A 221 17.09 18.04 21.72
CA SER A 221 18.53 17.78 21.66
C SER A 221 18.83 16.40 21.10
N LEU A 222 18.02 15.38 21.47
CA LEU A 222 18.11 14.06 20.88
C LEU A 222 17.79 14.08 19.39
N TYR A 223 16.71 14.77 18.99
CA TYR A 223 16.33 14.89 17.59
C TYR A 223 17.47 15.47 16.75
N ARG A 224 18.05 16.59 17.18
CA ARG A 224 19.19 17.20 16.49
C ARG A 224 20.36 16.23 16.37
N LYS A 225 20.68 15.49 17.44
CA LYS A 225 21.75 14.48 17.41
C LYS A 225 21.45 13.38 16.40
N MET A 226 20.22 12.86 16.38
CA MET A 226 19.79 11.81 15.45
C MET A 226 19.87 12.25 13.99
N VAL A 227 19.50 13.49 13.68
CA VAL A 227 19.56 13.99 12.30
C VAL A 227 20.99 14.35 11.89
N SER A 228 21.83 14.80 12.82
CA SER A 228 23.22 15.19 12.52
C SER A 228 24.19 14.02 12.41
N ASP A 229 23.95 12.95 13.19
CA ASP A 229 24.85 11.82 13.31
C ASP A 229 24.33 10.65 12.46
N LYS A 230 25.09 10.31 11.43
CA LYS A 230 24.73 9.27 10.45
C LYS A 230 25.10 7.87 10.92
N ASP A 231 25.92 7.75 11.96
CA ASP A 231 26.51 6.50 12.44
C ASP A 231 26.15 6.28 13.92
N LEU A 232 24.85 6.43 14.23
CA LEU A 232 24.34 6.13 15.56
C LEU A 232 24.49 4.64 15.87
N PRO A 233 25.00 4.28 17.07
CA PRO A 233 25.09 2.89 17.49
C PRO A 233 23.70 2.30 17.75
N ASP A 234 23.54 0.99 17.59
CA ASP A 234 22.25 0.30 17.78
C ASP A 234 21.63 0.56 19.17
N ASN A 235 22.46 0.79 20.18
CA ASN A 235 22.04 1.09 21.55
C ASN A 235 21.93 2.60 21.85
N PHE A 236 21.79 3.46 20.84
CA PHE A 236 21.79 4.91 21.04
C PHE A 236 20.71 5.41 22.02
N LEU A 237 19.54 4.75 22.07
CA LEU A 237 18.48 5.09 23.03
C LEU A 237 18.93 4.85 24.48
N GLN A 238 19.65 3.75 24.73
CA GLN A 238 20.23 3.46 26.04
C GLN A 238 21.30 4.50 26.38
N LEU A 239 22.23 4.77 25.45
CA LEU A 239 23.29 5.76 25.65
C LEU A 239 22.72 7.15 25.93
N TYR A 240 21.61 7.51 25.29
CA TYR A 240 20.95 8.78 25.54
C TYR A 240 20.29 8.83 26.92
N ALA A 241 19.56 7.79 27.31
CA ALA A 241 19.00 7.68 28.65
C ALA A 241 20.08 7.77 29.74
N ASP A 242 21.20 7.08 29.54
CA ASP A 242 22.37 7.10 30.42
C ASP A 242 22.97 8.53 30.51
N SER A 243 23.06 9.25 29.39
CA SER A 243 23.55 10.64 29.37
C SER A 243 22.68 11.61 30.18
N LEU A 244 21.40 11.29 30.30
CA LEU A 244 20.44 12.02 31.14
C LEU A 244 20.39 11.46 32.57
N ASN A 245 21.21 10.47 32.93
CA ASN A 245 21.15 9.75 34.20
C ASN A 245 19.75 9.20 34.51
N ILE A 246 19.00 8.77 33.48
CA ILE A 246 17.69 8.14 33.66
C ILE A 246 17.91 6.66 33.98
N PRO A 247 17.41 6.13 35.11
CA PRO A 247 17.71 4.76 35.54
C PRO A 247 16.85 3.71 34.82
N VAL A 248 16.86 3.72 33.48
CA VAL A 248 16.12 2.77 32.63
C VAL A 248 17.09 1.81 31.95
N LYS A 249 16.69 0.53 31.82
CA LYS A 249 17.45 -0.50 31.09
C LYS A 249 16.61 -1.06 29.96
N LEU A 250 17.04 -0.80 28.73
CA LEU A 250 16.39 -1.24 27.49
C LEU A 250 16.80 -2.68 27.11
N THR A 251 16.81 -3.58 28.09
CA THR A 251 17.22 -4.99 27.90
C THR A 251 16.06 -5.96 28.07
N ASN A 252 14.86 -5.46 28.37
CA ASN A 252 13.71 -6.31 28.60
C ASN A 252 13.21 -6.92 27.27
N PRO A 253 12.67 -8.16 27.27
CA PRO A 253 12.21 -8.81 26.03
C PRO A 253 11.09 -8.06 25.32
N GLN A 254 10.23 -7.34 26.06
CA GLN A 254 9.11 -6.59 25.50
C GLN A 254 9.61 -5.42 24.64
N PHE A 255 10.57 -4.63 25.13
CA PHE A 255 11.23 -3.55 24.41
C PHE A 255 11.85 -4.06 23.10
N ALA A 256 12.58 -5.18 23.16
CA ALA A 256 13.16 -5.79 21.96
C ALA A 256 12.08 -6.20 20.93
N ALA A 257 10.93 -6.69 21.39
CA ALA A 257 9.80 -7.04 20.52
C ALA A 257 9.15 -5.79 19.90
N ASP A 258 8.97 -4.72 20.67
CA ASP A 258 8.37 -3.46 20.23
C ASP A 258 9.30 -2.70 19.27
N GLN A 259 10.62 -2.68 19.55
CA GLN A 259 11.64 -2.17 18.65
C GLN A 259 11.62 -2.92 17.31
N LYS A 260 11.63 -4.26 17.34
CA LYS A 260 11.54 -5.07 16.12
C LYS A 260 10.26 -4.81 15.33
N ARG A 261 9.14 -4.58 16.00
CA ARG A 261 7.86 -4.23 15.36
C ARG A 261 7.96 -2.87 14.67
N LEU A 262 8.58 -1.89 15.31
CA LEU A 262 8.84 -0.58 14.71
C LEU A 262 9.77 -0.68 13.50
N GLU A 263 10.87 -1.43 13.60
CA GLU A 263 11.79 -1.67 12.49
C GLU A 263 11.09 -2.32 11.30
N ASN A 264 10.26 -3.34 11.54
CA ASN A 264 9.47 -3.98 10.48
C ASN A 264 8.47 -3.00 9.82
N LYS A 265 7.86 -2.12 10.62
CA LYS A 265 6.97 -1.05 10.12
C LYS A 265 7.74 -0.07 9.23
N ILE A 266 8.91 0.41 9.68
CA ILE A 266 9.75 1.34 8.92
C ILE A 266 10.24 0.67 7.62
N ASN A 267 10.73 -0.57 7.70
CA ASN A 267 11.18 -1.33 6.54
C ASN A 267 10.06 -1.53 5.52
N PHE A 268 8.84 -1.80 5.97
CA PHE A 268 7.67 -1.85 5.10
C PHE A 268 7.44 -0.50 4.42
N ILE A 269 7.42 0.61 5.16
CA ILE A 269 7.18 1.95 4.61
C ILE A 269 8.20 2.29 3.53
N THR A 270 9.49 2.10 3.82
CA THR A 270 10.59 2.39 2.89
C THR A 270 10.52 1.50 1.65
N THR A 271 10.31 0.19 1.83
CA THR A 271 10.19 -0.75 0.71
C THR A 271 8.98 -0.37 -0.15
N ALA A 272 7.81 -0.15 0.47
CA ALA A 272 6.60 0.22 -0.25
C ALA A 272 6.76 1.53 -1.04
N TYR A 273 7.47 2.52 -0.49
CA TYR A 273 7.69 3.79 -1.16
C TYR A 273 8.58 3.66 -2.41
N ASP A 274 9.56 2.76 -2.39
CA ASP A 274 10.50 2.51 -3.49
C ASP A 274 9.91 1.63 -4.63
N GLY A 275 8.69 1.12 -4.45
CA GLY A 275 8.04 0.23 -5.40
C GLY A 275 7.47 0.96 -6.63
N LYS A 276 7.45 0.26 -7.77
CA LYS A 276 6.70 0.66 -8.97
C LYS A 276 5.45 -0.19 -9.13
N TYR A 277 4.29 0.46 -9.11
CA TYR A 277 3.01 -0.22 -9.01
C TYR A 277 2.23 -0.21 -10.32
N ARG A 278 1.56 -1.33 -10.59
CA ARG A 278 0.52 -1.45 -11.60
C ARG A 278 -0.69 -2.13 -10.98
N HIS A 279 -1.87 -1.64 -11.33
CA HIS A 279 -3.13 -2.24 -10.92
C HIS A 279 -4.04 -2.39 -12.13
N THR A 280 -4.63 -3.57 -12.29
CA THR A 280 -5.56 -3.87 -13.38
C THR A 280 -6.88 -4.37 -12.80
N LEU A 281 -7.99 -3.81 -13.26
CA LEU A 281 -9.33 -4.33 -12.98
C LEU A 281 -9.95 -4.88 -14.26
N HIS A 282 -10.34 -6.16 -14.25
CA HIS A 282 -11.14 -6.78 -15.30
C HIS A 282 -12.59 -6.86 -14.86
N MET A 283 -13.44 -6.05 -15.48
CA MET A 283 -14.87 -5.98 -15.16
C MET A 283 -15.70 -7.00 -15.95
N PRO A 284 -16.88 -7.42 -15.46
CA PRO A 284 -17.70 -8.44 -16.12
C PRO A 284 -18.45 -7.93 -17.37
N GLY A 285 -18.32 -6.65 -17.71
CA GLY A 285 -18.90 -6.03 -18.89
C GLY A 285 -18.13 -4.77 -19.30
N PRO A 286 -18.56 -4.09 -20.38
CA PRO A 286 -17.94 -2.85 -20.83
C PRO A 286 -17.93 -1.79 -19.73
N ILE A 287 -16.78 -1.11 -19.56
CA ILE A 287 -16.62 -0.04 -18.58
C ILE A 287 -17.35 1.20 -19.08
N VAL A 288 -18.15 1.81 -18.19
CA VAL A 288 -18.93 3.03 -18.47
C VAL A 288 -18.39 4.24 -17.71
N SER A 289 -17.65 4.03 -16.61
CA SER A 289 -17.04 5.09 -15.81
C SER A 289 -15.85 4.53 -15.04
N THR A 290 -14.76 5.29 -14.95
CA THR A 290 -13.56 4.91 -14.17
C THR A 290 -12.64 6.11 -13.95
N ASN A 291 -11.76 6.04 -12.94
CA ASN A 291 -10.64 6.96 -12.75
C ASN A 291 -9.29 6.35 -13.21
N ALA A 292 -9.32 5.38 -14.12
CA ALA A 292 -8.13 4.72 -14.67
C ALA A 292 -7.27 5.64 -15.53
N ASP A 293 -5.98 5.33 -15.57
CA ASP A 293 -5.03 5.98 -16.48
C ASP A 293 -5.31 5.61 -17.94
N SER A 294 -5.85 4.40 -18.16
CA SER A 294 -6.34 3.94 -19.46
C SER A 294 -7.37 2.82 -19.35
N VAL A 295 -8.13 2.59 -20.42
CA VAL A 295 -9.13 1.54 -20.55
C VAL A 295 -8.94 0.78 -21.85
N ALA A 296 -9.06 -0.55 -21.81
CA ALA A 296 -9.14 -1.40 -23.00
C ALA A 296 -10.24 -2.45 -22.82
N GLY A 297 -11.33 -2.32 -23.59
CA GLY A 297 -12.48 -3.23 -23.49
C GLY A 297 -13.17 -3.15 -22.12
N ASN A 298 -13.17 -4.27 -21.39
CA ASN A 298 -13.69 -4.39 -20.04
C ASN A 298 -12.62 -4.20 -18.94
N SER A 299 -11.41 -3.78 -19.33
CA SER A 299 -10.26 -3.70 -18.43
C SER A 299 -9.82 -2.25 -18.21
N ALA A 300 -9.56 -1.89 -16.97
CA ALA A 300 -9.06 -0.59 -16.55
C ALA A 300 -7.67 -0.73 -15.91
N TYR A 301 -6.78 0.23 -16.20
CA TYR A 301 -5.37 0.16 -15.83
C TYR A 301 -4.94 1.40 -15.07
N TRP A 302 -4.23 1.19 -13.97
CA TRP A 302 -3.56 2.22 -13.20
C TRP A 302 -2.07 1.88 -13.07
N ALA A 303 -1.24 2.91 -13.06
CA ALA A 303 0.15 2.83 -12.63
C ALA A 303 0.45 3.98 -11.67
N PRO A 304 -0.08 3.97 -10.44
CA PRO A 304 0.09 5.09 -9.53
C PRO A 304 1.55 5.17 -9.03
N PRO A 305 2.17 6.36 -8.99
CA PRO A 305 3.40 6.55 -8.23
C PRO A 305 3.12 6.31 -6.75
N ALA A 306 4.08 5.75 -6.00
CA ALA A 306 3.89 5.35 -4.59
C ALA A 306 3.41 6.50 -3.69
N ILE A 307 3.82 7.73 -4.00
CA ILE A 307 3.40 8.95 -3.29
C ILE A 307 1.87 9.12 -3.22
N LYS A 308 1.11 8.62 -4.21
CA LYS A 308 -0.37 8.71 -4.23
C LYS A 308 -1.04 7.99 -3.08
N PHE A 309 -0.38 6.97 -2.52
CA PHE A 309 -0.86 6.21 -1.37
C PHE A 309 0.18 6.14 -0.25
N LEU A 310 1.14 7.07 -0.23
CA LEU A 310 2.07 7.18 0.88
C LEU A 310 1.36 7.72 2.11
N LEU A 311 0.69 8.86 1.97
CA LEU A 311 0.09 9.59 3.08
C LEU A 311 -1.43 9.36 3.16
N THR A 312 -2.10 9.19 2.03
CA THR A 312 -3.55 9.06 1.92
C THR A 312 -3.95 7.72 1.32
N ASN A 313 -5.22 7.36 1.42
CA ASN A 313 -5.75 6.21 0.71
C ASN A 313 -5.86 6.55 -0.78
N TYR A 314 -5.64 5.56 -1.64
CA TYR A 314 -5.81 5.69 -3.09
C TYR A 314 -6.85 4.69 -3.60
N GLU A 315 -7.99 5.21 -4.04
CA GLU A 315 -9.10 4.41 -4.57
C GLU A 315 -9.02 4.30 -6.09
N MET A 316 -8.98 3.06 -6.59
CA MET A 316 -9.09 2.72 -8.01
C MET A 316 -10.47 2.15 -8.25
N LYS A 317 -11.27 2.80 -9.08
CA LYS A 317 -12.69 2.43 -9.27
C LYS A 317 -13.07 2.32 -10.73
N ALA A 318 -13.94 1.34 -11.01
CA ALA A 318 -14.55 1.15 -12.31
C ALA A 318 -16.03 0.76 -12.15
N GLU A 319 -16.87 1.28 -13.03
CA GLU A 319 -18.25 0.86 -13.20
C GLU A 319 -18.40 0.23 -14.58
N SER A 320 -19.05 -0.92 -14.63
CA SER A 320 -19.40 -1.62 -15.87
C SER A 320 -20.90 -1.84 -15.98
N ARG A 321 -21.36 -2.11 -17.20
CA ARG A 321 -22.78 -2.35 -17.50
C ARG A 321 -22.98 -3.68 -18.21
N LYS A 322 -23.95 -4.48 -17.75
CA LYS A 322 -24.39 -5.73 -18.36
C LYS A 322 -25.83 -5.63 -18.85
N ILE A 323 -26.10 -6.16 -20.04
CA ILE A 323 -27.44 -6.20 -20.65
C ILE A 323 -28.26 -7.33 -20.02
N ASN A 324 -29.50 -7.04 -19.64
CA ASN A 324 -30.45 -8.03 -19.16
C ASN A 324 -31.28 -8.56 -20.34
N TYR A 325 -30.74 -9.50 -21.13
CA TYR A 325 -31.41 -10.02 -22.32
C TYR A 325 -32.82 -10.59 -22.04
N TRP A 326 -33.02 -11.21 -20.87
CA TRP A 326 -34.33 -11.70 -20.46
C TRP A 326 -35.38 -10.57 -20.33
N ALA A 327 -34.97 -9.38 -19.87
CA ALA A 327 -35.87 -8.25 -19.70
C ALA A 327 -36.34 -7.70 -21.06
N PHE A 328 -35.47 -7.75 -22.07
CA PHE A 328 -35.85 -7.46 -23.45
C PHE A 328 -36.85 -8.49 -23.99
N ALA A 329 -36.60 -9.78 -23.76
CA ALA A 329 -37.52 -10.84 -24.18
C ALA A 329 -38.92 -10.67 -23.56
N ILE A 330 -38.99 -10.41 -22.25
CA ILE A 330 -40.27 -10.17 -21.56
C ILE A 330 -40.96 -8.91 -22.10
N THR A 331 -40.21 -7.82 -22.31
CA THR A 331 -40.79 -6.58 -22.86
C THR A 331 -41.38 -6.81 -24.25
N LEU A 332 -40.66 -7.55 -25.12
CA LEU A 332 -41.16 -7.91 -26.46
C LEU A 332 -42.40 -8.81 -26.40
N LEU A 333 -42.43 -9.80 -25.49
CA LEU A 333 -43.61 -10.66 -25.29
C LEU A 333 -44.83 -9.87 -24.81
N VAL A 334 -44.67 -8.95 -23.85
CA VAL A 334 -45.75 -8.10 -23.36
C VAL A 334 -46.28 -7.18 -24.46
N MET A 335 -45.38 -6.55 -25.24
CA MET A 335 -45.78 -5.72 -26.38
C MET A 335 -46.51 -6.53 -27.45
N GLY A 336 -46.03 -7.75 -27.76
CA GLY A 336 -46.69 -8.65 -28.70
C GLY A 336 -48.08 -9.10 -28.24
N ALA A 337 -48.23 -9.45 -26.96
CA ALA A 337 -49.51 -9.82 -26.38
C ALA A 337 -50.51 -8.66 -26.37
N ALA A 338 -50.05 -7.45 -26.01
CA ALA A 338 -50.88 -6.24 -26.05
C ALA A 338 -51.33 -5.92 -27.48
N GLY A 339 -50.42 -5.98 -28.46
CA GLY A 339 -50.75 -5.78 -29.87
C GLY A 339 -51.76 -6.81 -30.39
N TRP A 340 -51.63 -8.09 -30.01
CA TRP A 340 -52.60 -9.13 -30.36
C TRP A 340 -53.98 -8.88 -29.75
N LEU A 341 -54.04 -8.47 -28.48
CA LEU A 341 -55.30 -8.15 -27.80
C LEU A 341 -56.01 -6.94 -28.43
N LEU A 342 -55.26 -5.91 -28.83
CA LEU A 342 -55.81 -4.74 -29.52
C LEU A 342 -56.38 -5.13 -30.89
N ARG A 343 -55.66 -5.95 -31.67
CA ARG A 343 -56.12 -6.44 -32.98
C ARG A 343 -57.35 -7.34 -32.90
N LYS A 344 -57.60 -8.01 -31.78
CA LYS A 344 -58.80 -8.86 -31.59
C LYS A 344 -60.03 -8.05 -31.16
N ARG A 345 -59.85 -6.80 -30.75
CA ARG A 345 -60.94 -5.90 -30.32
C ARG A 345 -61.48 -5.02 -31.44
N GLU A 346 -60.67 -4.77 -32.46
CA GLU A 346 -61.12 -4.32 -33.79
C GLU A 346 -61.67 -5.50 -34.58
#